data_AF-A0A2E1V2E6-F1
#
_entry.id   AF-A0A2E1V2E6-F1
#
_cell.length_a   1.000
_cell.length_b   1.000
_cell.length_c   1.000
_cell.angle_alpha   90.00
_cell.angle_beta   90.00
_cell.angle_gamma   90.00
#
_symmetry.space_group_name_H-M   'P 1'
#
loop_
_entity.id
_entity.type
_entity.pdbx_description
1 polymer ?
#
loop_
_entity_poly.entity_id
_entity_poly.type
_entity_poly.pdbx_seq_one_letter_code
_entity_poly.pdbx_strand_id
1 'polypeptide(L)'
;MISTGKTTLAQAVARELGWHIVPEGIPGELYKSTRERAADILRQHAQTKRAAQSAYDDCVLDRTAVDLAMLILNQFELLNLPATQRAFAECQAMARELDLLFLLPEDAIPFDSAANEAGLLRQYNPLMRTRSSILLNGLAERLMSREALVRVPVTVTDIDERVAFVISKVQTHQAEQY
;
A
#
# COMPACT_ATOMS: atom_id res chain seq x y z
N MET A 1 0.05 2.24 6.09
CA MET A 1 0.68 2.49 7.42
C MET A 1 2.20 2.65 7.29
N ILE A 2 2.83 3.58 8.00
CA ILE A 2 4.30 3.72 8.00
C ILE A 2 4.89 2.69 8.99
N SER A 3 6.10 2.17 8.74
CA SER A 3 6.86 1.30 9.68
C SER A 3 6.21 -0.03 10.07
N THR A 4 5.59 -0.75 9.13
CA THR A 4 5.11 -2.13 9.35
C THR A 4 5.93 -3.18 8.58
N GLY A 5 7.11 -2.81 8.08
CA GLY A 5 7.96 -3.72 7.28
C GLY A 5 7.46 -4.02 5.87
N LYS A 6 6.49 -3.25 5.33
CA LYS A 6 5.95 -3.45 3.97
C LYS A 6 7.01 -3.40 2.88
N THR A 7 7.82 -2.35 2.84
CA THR A 7 8.88 -2.21 1.84
C THR A 7 9.88 -3.36 1.93
N THR A 8 10.29 -3.74 3.14
CA THR A 8 11.19 -4.89 3.37
C THR A 8 10.57 -6.19 2.87
N LEU A 9 9.29 -6.44 3.19
CA LEU A 9 8.57 -7.62 2.74
C LEU A 9 8.41 -7.63 1.21
N ALA A 10 8.00 -6.52 0.61
CA ALA A 10 7.83 -6.39 -0.84
C ALA A 10 9.14 -6.66 -1.58
N GLN A 11 10.26 -6.13 -1.07
CA GLN A 11 11.59 -6.38 -1.62
C GLN A 11 12.02 -7.84 -1.50
N ALA A 12 11.77 -8.46 -0.35
CA ALA A 12 12.11 -9.87 -0.13
C ALA A 12 11.27 -10.79 -1.03
N VAL A 13 9.96 -10.57 -1.11
CA VAL A 13 9.05 -11.34 -1.97
C VAL A 13 9.41 -11.17 -3.45
N ALA A 14 9.67 -9.94 -3.91
CA ALA A 14 10.08 -9.68 -5.29
C ALA A 14 11.39 -10.41 -5.63
N ARG A 15 12.35 -10.41 -4.70
CA ARG A 15 13.62 -11.14 -4.87
C ARG A 15 13.41 -12.65 -4.99
N GLU A 16 12.61 -13.24 -4.11
CA GLU A 16 12.35 -14.69 -4.11
C GLU A 16 11.59 -15.15 -5.36
N LEU A 17 10.63 -14.35 -5.84
CA LEU A 17 9.87 -14.66 -7.06
C LEU A 17 10.62 -14.28 -8.35
N GLY A 18 11.71 -13.51 -8.25
CA GLY A 18 12.39 -12.93 -9.42
C GLY A 18 11.58 -11.86 -10.15
N TRP A 19 10.63 -11.23 -9.46
CA TRP A 19 9.69 -10.25 -10.03
C TRP A 19 10.19 -8.81 -9.89
N HIS A 20 9.64 -7.91 -10.71
CA HIS A 20 9.92 -6.49 -10.57
C HIS A 20 9.21 -5.90 -9.34
N ILE A 21 9.85 -4.95 -8.65
CA ILE A 21 9.22 -4.18 -7.58
C ILE A 21 8.86 -2.78 -8.05
N VAL A 22 7.58 -2.41 -7.96
CA VAL A 22 7.12 -1.04 -8.17
C VAL A 22 7.10 -0.31 -6.83
N PRO A 23 7.94 0.71 -6.62
CA PRO A 23 8.10 1.34 -5.31
C PRO A 23 6.90 2.21 -4.90
N GLU A 24 6.79 2.44 -3.58
CA GLU A 24 5.73 3.23 -2.94
C GLU A 24 5.68 4.68 -3.41
N GLY A 25 6.84 5.34 -3.50
CA GLY A 25 7.04 6.69 -4.04
C GLY A 25 5.99 7.75 -3.69
N ILE A 26 5.75 8.11 -2.42
CA ILE A 26 4.87 9.26 -2.12
C ILE A 26 5.54 10.57 -2.56
N PRO A 27 4.88 11.43 -3.36
CA PRO A 27 5.47 12.71 -3.78
C PRO A 27 5.67 13.66 -2.60
N GLY A 28 6.92 13.98 -2.27
CA GLY A 28 7.25 14.88 -1.15
C GLY A 28 6.71 16.31 -1.30
N GLU A 29 6.46 16.76 -2.53
CA GLU A 29 5.87 18.06 -2.85
C GLU A 29 4.39 18.17 -2.46
N LEU A 30 3.70 17.04 -2.25
CA LEU A 30 2.29 17.00 -1.90
C LEU A 30 1.98 17.87 -0.67
N TYR A 31 2.83 17.80 0.35
CA TYR A 31 2.63 18.46 1.63
C TYR A 31 3.08 19.92 1.68
N LYS A 32 3.66 20.45 0.59
CA LYS A 32 4.19 21.82 0.50
C LYS A 32 3.48 22.68 -0.54
N SER A 33 2.45 22.13 -1.18
CA SER A 33 1.77 22.72 -2.33
C SER A 33 0.45 23.39 -1.95
N THR A 34 -0.08 24.24 -2.84
CA THR A 34 -1.47 24.69 -2.75
C THR A 34 -2.43 23.50 -2.92
N ARG A 35 -3.68 23.64 -2.50
CA ARG A 35 -4.68 22.57 -2.56
C ARG A 35 -4.89 22.05 -3.99
N GLU A 36 -4.99 22.95 -4.96
CA GLU A 36 -5.17 22.62 -6.38
C GLU A 36 -3.95 21.85 -6.90
N ARG A 37 -2.74 22.31 -6.57
CA ARG A 37 -1.50 21.65 -6.98
C ARG A 37 -1.34 20.29 -6.30
N ALA A 38 -1.70 20.16 -5.03
CA ALA A 38 -1.70 18.90 -4.31
C ALA A 38 -2.65 17.87 -4.95
N ALA A 39 -3.85 18.29 -5.35
CA ALA A 39 -4.80 17.44 -6.06
C ALA A 39 -4.26 16.98 -7.42
N ASP A 40 -3.60 17.87 -8.17
CA ASP A 40 -2.93 17.49 -9.43
C ASP A 40 -1.76 16.55 -9.22
N ILE A 41 -0.97 16.73 -8.16
CA ILE A 41 0.13 15.83 -7.78
C ILE A 41 -0.43 14.43 -7.50
N LEU A 42 -1.52 14.30 -6.73
CA LEU A 42 -2.16 13.01 -6.46
C LEU A 42 -2.63 12.33 -7.75
N ARG A 43 -3.23 13.10 -8.67
CA ARG A 43 -3.67 12.59 -9.98
C ARG A 43 -2.51 12.13 -10.84
N GLN A 44 -1.45 12.94 -10.96
CA GLN A 44 -0.24 12.59 -11.71
C GLN A 44 0.42 11.34 -11.10
N HIS A 45 0.51 11.28 -9.78
CA HIS A 45 1.08 10.14 -9.08
C HIS A 45 0.30 8.84 -9.32
N ALA A 46 -1.04 8.88 -9.29
CA ALA A 46 -1.88 7.73 -9.63
C ALA A 46 -1.59 7.23 -11.06
N GLN A 47 -1.52 8.15 -12.03
CA GLN A 47 -1.24 7.82 -13.43
C GLN A 47 0.16 7.21 -13.62
N THR A 48 1.18 7.80 -13.00
CA THR A 48 2.55 7.26 -13.05
C THR A 48 2.62 5.88 -12.40
N LYS A 49 1.94 5.68 -11.28
CA LYS A 49 1.94 4.39 -10.57
C LYS A 49 1.23 3.31 -11.38
N ARG A 50 0.11 3.61 -12.02
CA ARG A 50 -0.56 2.67 -12.93
C ARG A 50 0.32 2.30 -14.11
N ALA A 51 0.97 3.29 -14.75
CA ALA A 51 1.87 3.03 -15.87
C ALA A 51 3.05 2.11 -15.46
N ALA A 52 3.58 2.28 -14.24
CA ALA A 52 4.61 1.42 -13.69
C ALA A 52 4.08 0.00 -13.37
N GLN A 53 2.87 -0.11 -12.83
CA GLN A 53 2.21 -1.39 -12.58
C GLN A 53 1.99 -2.17 -13.88
N SER A 54 1.54 -1.51 -14.95
CA SER A 54 1.28 -2.14 -16.24
C SER A 54 2.52 -2.39 -17.10
N ALA A 55 3.71 -1.99 -16.65
CA ALA A 55 4.95 -2.15 -17.43
C ALA A 55 5.54 -3.56 -17.35
N TYR A 56 5.03 -4.39 -16.45
CA TYR A 56 5.51 -5.74 -16.18
C TYR A 56 4.30 -6.67 -16.05
N ASP A 57 4.41 -7.87 -16.62
CA ASP A 57 3.37 -8.90 -16.47
C ASP A 57 3.28 -9.37 -15.01
N ASP A 58 4.44 -9.64 -14.40
CA ASP A 58 4.58 -10.04 -13.00
C ASP A 58 5.32 -8.96 -12.19
N CYS A 59 4.67 -8.40 -11.17
CA CYS A 59 5.30 -7.43 -10.28
C CYS A 59 4.76 -7.46 -8.84
N VAL A 60 5.60 -6.97 -7.92
CA VAL A 60 5.23 -6.69 -6.53
C VAL A 60 5.09 -5.18 -6.36
N LEU A 61 3.94 -4.72 -5.90
CA LEU A 61 3.71 -3.31 -5.58
C LEU A 61 4.07 -3.03 -4.12
N ASP A 62 5.09 -2.21 -3.88
CA ASP A 62 5.29 -1.61 -2.55
C ASP A 62 4.25 -0.50 -2.38
N ARG A 63 3.25 -0.80 -1.54
CA ARG A 63 1.98 -0.07 -1.41
C ARG A 63 1.17 0.00 -2.70
N THR A 64 -0.13 -0.23 -2.58
CA THR A 64 -1.00 -0.39 -3.74
C THR A 64 -1.86 0.84 -3.99
N ALA A 65 -2.75 0.76 -4.98
CA ALA A 65 -3.79 1.75 -5.18
C ALA A 65 -4.68 1.95 -3.93
N VAL A 66 -4.79 0.95 -3.05
CA VAL A 66 -5.56 1.05 -1.79
C VAL A 66 -4.86 2.00 -0.81
N ASP A 67 -3.52 1.96 -0.71
CA ASP A 67 -2.76 2.91 0.09
C ASP A 67 -2.87 4.34 -0.46
N LEU A 68 -2.88 4.50 -1.79
CA LEU A 68 -3.05 5.81 -2.42
C LEU A 68 -4.48 6.35 -2.21
N ALA A 69 -5.50 5.50 -2.32
CA ALA A 69 -6.88 5.85 -1.99
C ALA A 69 -6.99 6.29 -0.52
N MET A 70 -6.32 5.59 0.40
CA MET A 70 -6.24 5.98 1.81
C MET A 70 -5.52 7.33 1.98
N LEU A 71 -4.43 7.58 1.25
CA LEU A 71 -3.73 8.88 1.26
C LEU A 71 -4.68 10.00 0.82
N ILE A 72 -5.43 9.81 -0.26
CA ILE A 72 -6.43 10.77 -0.75
C ILE A 72 -7.50 11.04 0.31
N LEU A 73 -8.09 10.01 0.90
CA LEU A 73 -9.16 10.16 1.89
C LEU A 73 -8.70 10.81 3.21
N ASN A 74 -7.41 10.81 3.48
CA ASN A 74 -6.84 11.52 4.62
C ASN A 74 -6.64 13.03 4.37
N GLN A 75 -6.75 13.50 3.11
CA GLN A 75 -6.63 14.91 2.71
C GLN A 75 -8.03 15.51 2.49
N PHE A 76 -8.78 15.72 3.57
CA PHE A 76 -10.20 16.10 3.53
C PHE A 76 -10.46 17.38 2.73
N GLU A 77 -9.53 18.33 2.80
CA GLU A 77 -9.57 19.59 2.08
C GLU A 77 -9.45 19.43 0.55
N LEU A 78 -9.00 18.27 0.07
CA LEU A 78 -8.84 18.00 -1.36
C LEU A 78 -10.03 17.25 -1.97
N LEU A 79 -10.93 16.67 -1.16
CA LEU A 79 -11.93 15.70 -1.62
C LEU A 79 -12.95 16.24 -2.64
N ASN A 80 -13.21 17.56 -2.59
CA ASN A 80 -14.15 18.21 -3.52
C ASN A 80 -13.47 18.68 -4.83
N LEU A 81 -12.16 18.52 -4.97
CA LEU A 81 -11.44 18.94 -6.16
C LEU A 81 -11.57 17.88 -7.26
N PRO A 82 -11.89 18.26 -8.52
CA PRO A 82 -12.04 17.30 -9.62
C PRO A 82 -10.80 16.44 -9.86
N ALA A 83 -9.59 16.98 -9.67
CA ALA A 83 -8.36 16.22 -9.83
C ALA A 83 -8.24 15.08 -8.79
N THR A 84 -8.63 15.35 -7.54
CA THR A 84 -8.69 14.34 -6.46
C THR A 84 -9.69 13.24 -6.77
N GLN A 85 -10.88 13.60 -7.27
CA GLN A 85 -11.89 12.62 -7.65
C GLN A 85 -11.41 11.71 -8.79
N ARG A 86 -10.72 12.27 -9.78
CA ARG A 86 -10.09 11.49 -10.86
C ARG A 86 -8.97 10.59 -10.33
N ALA A 87 -8.12 11.10 -9.43
CA ALA A 87 -7.08 10.30 -8.80
C ALA A 87 -7.68 9.11 -8.03
N PHE A 88 -8.77 9.32 -7.30
CA PHE A 88 -9.46 8.26 -6.59
C PHE A 88 -10.09 7.23 -7.54
N ALA A 89 -10.75 7.68 -8.60
CA ALA A 89 -11.30 6.78 -9.63
C ALA A 89 -10.21 5.92 -10.28
N GLU A 90 -9.02 6.50 -10.52
CA GLU A 90 -7.85 5.77 -11.00
C GLU A 90 -7.42 4.69 -10.01
N CYS A 91 -7.38 5.01 -8.71
CA CYS A 91 -7.08 4.02 -7.67
C CYS A 91 -8.09 2.86 -7.66
N GLN A 92 -9.37 3.15 -7.90
CA GLN A 92 -10.39 2.10 -7.99
C GLN A 92 -10.17 1.19 -9.20
N ALA A 93 -9.76 1.74 -10.34
CA ALA A 93 -9.43 0.94 -11.52
C ALA A 93 -8.21 0.05 -11.26
N MET A 94 -7.11 0.64 -10.77
CA MET A 94 -5.87 -0.08 -10.45
C MET A 94 -6.07 -1.19 -9.43
N ALA A 95 -6.92 -0.98 -8.41
CA ALA A 95 -7.20 -2.00 -7.40
C ALA A 95 -7.89 -3.24 -8.00
N ARG A 96 -8.72 -3.06 -9.04
CA ARG A 96 -9.37 -4.19 -9.74
C ARG A 96 -8.43 -4.97 -10.65
N GLU A 97 -7.26 -4.40 -10.95
CA GLU A 97 -6.21 -5.02 -11.76
C GLU A 97 -5.24 -5.84 -10.90
N LEU A 98 -5.43 -5.89 -9.58
CA LEU A 98 -4.59 -6.67 -8.66
C LEU A 98 -5.12 -8.10 -8.53
N ASP A 99 -4.22 -9.08 -8.70
CA ASP A 99 -4.54 -10.49 -8.45
C ASP A 99 -4.68 -10.77 -6.94
N LEU A 100 -3.77 -10.20 -6.14
CA LEU A 100 -3.73 -10.38 -4.69
C LEU A 100 -3.37 -9.06 -3.99
N LEU A 101 -4.05 -8.78 -2.87
CA LEU A 101 -3.71 -7.73 -1.93
C LEU A 101 -3.43 -8.34 -0.55
N PHE A 102 -2.21 -8.16 -0.06
CA PHE A 102 -1.80 -8.61 1.26
C PHE A 102 -1.96 -7.50 2.31
N LEU A 103 -2.85 -7.71 3.29
CA LEU A 103 -3.00 -6.84 4.44
C LEU A 103 -2.15 -7.35 5.61
N LEU A 104 -1.16 -6.55 5.99
CA LEU A 104 -0.36 -6.80 7.19
C LEU A 104 -1.14 -6.43 8.47
N PRO A 105 -0.96 -7.19 9.56
CA PRO A 105 -1.62 -6.89 10.82
C PRO A 105 -1.18 -5.55 11.38
N GLU A 106 -2.09 -4.87 12.09
CA GLU A 106 -1.84 -3.53 12.63
C GLU A 106 -0.58 -3.51 13.50
N ASP A 107 -0.40 -4.52 14.34
CA ASP A 107 0.71 -4.66 15.30
C ASP A 107 1.87 -5.52 14.78
N ALA A 108 2.01 -5.66 13.46
CA ALA A 108 3.09 -6.43 12.83
C ALA A 108 4.50 -6.04 13.32
N ILE A 109 4.67 -4.79 13.75
CA ILE A 109 5.89 -4.28 14.40
C ILE A 109 5.45 -3.57 15.68
N PRO A 110 6.04 -3.92 16.84
CA PRO A 110 5.78 -3.25 18.11
C PRO A 110 5.98 -1.74 18.02
N PHE A 111 5.37 -0.99 18.94
CA PHE A 111 5.67 0.43 19.13
C PHE A 111 7.08 0.59 19.72
N ASP A 112 8.11 0.28 18.95
CA ASP A 112 9.44 0.67 19.35
C ASP A 112 9.55 2.17 19.15
N SER A 113 9.83 2.85 20.25
CA SER A 113 10.32 4.23 20.31
C SER A 113 11.72 4.37 19.70
N ALA A 114 12.09 3.49 18.78
CA ALA A 114 13.37 3.51 18.10
C ALA A 114 13.47 4.79 17.28
N ALA A 115 14.52 5.56 17.58
CA ALA A 115 14.90 6.70 16.79
C ALA A 115 15.16 6.25 15.33
N ASN A 116 14.76 7.05 14.35
CA ASN A 116 15.22 6.83 12.97
C ASN A 116 16.74 7.03 12.87
N GLU A 117 17.32 6.76 11.70
CA GLU A 117 18.76 6.98 11.42
C GLU A 117 19.25 8.41 11.72
N ALA A 118 18.32 9.37 11.84
CA ALA A 118 18.59 10.76 12.21
C ALA A 118 18.40 11.07 13.71
N GLY A 119 18.23 10.06 14.58
CA GLY A 119 18.07 10.26 16.03
C GLY A 119 16.69 10.78 16.45
N LEU A 120 15.73 10.92 15.53
CA LEU A 120 14.39 11.41 15.83
C LEU A 120 13.50 10.25 16.27
N LEU A 121 12.99 10.34 17.50
CA LEU A 121 11.92 9.48 17.99
C LEU A 121 10.75 9.56 17.01
N ARG A 122 10.39 8.43 16.39
CA ARG A 122 9.16 8.35 15.60
C ARG A 122 7.98 8.50 16.56
N GLN A 123 7.47 9.71 16.73
CA GLN A 123 6.25 9.95 17.50
C GLN A 123 5.07 9.32 16.76
N TYR A 124 4.79 8.06 17.09
CA TYR A 124 3.60 7.36 16.63
C TYR A 124 2.42 7.73 17.52
N ASN A 125 1.38 8.31 16.93
CA ASN A 125 0.09 8.47 17.59
C ASN A 125 -0.72 7.16 17.39
N PRO A 126 -1.01 6.38 18.45
CA PRO A 126 -1.76 5.13 18.34
C PRO A 126 -3.13 5.31 17.68
N LEU A 127 -3.84 6.41 17.98
CA LEU A 127 -5.14 6.68 17.38
C LEU A 127 -5.05 6.93 15.87
N MET A 128 -3.95 7.54 15.39
CA MET A 128 -3.71 7.71 13.95
C MET A 128 -3.40 6.39 13.26
N ARG A 129 -2.72 5.46 13.94
CA ARG A 129 -2.49 4.08 13.44
C ARG A 129 -3.81 3.34 13.33
N THR A 130 -4.61 3.33 14.39
CA THR A 130 -5.93 2.68 14.42
C THR A 130 -6.86 3.27 13.36
N ARG A 131 -6.93 4.60 13.24
CA ARG A 131 -7.70 5.26 12.16
C ARG A 131 -7.23 4.82 10.78
N SER A 132 -5.92 4.78 10.54
CA SER A 132 -5.36 4.36 9.25
C SER A 132 -5.65 2.88 8.98
N SER A 133 -5.57 2.03 10.00
CA SER A 133 -5.89 0.60 9.93
C SER A 133 -7.35 0.39 9.56
N ILE A 134 -8.30 1.03 10.27
CA ILE A 134 -9.73 0.95 9.97
C ILE A 134 -10.01 1.41 8.53
N LEU A 135 -9.46 2.55 8.13
CA LEU A 135 -9.67 3.10 6.79
C LEU A 135 -9.09 2.17 5.70
N LEU A 136 -7.88 1.66 5.89
CA LEU A 136 -7.23 0.76 4.95
C LEU A 136 -8.00 -0.55 4.81
N ASN A 137 -8.46 -1.14 5.92
CA ASN A 137 -9.28 -2.35 5.91
C ASN A 137 -10.60 -2.13 5.16
N GLY A 138 -11.32 -1.04 5.47
CA GLY A 138 -12.58 -0.73 4.79
C GLY A 138 -12.40 -0.43 3.31
N LEU A 139 -11.29 0.22 2.92
CA LEU A 139 -10.95 0.43 1.51
C LEU A 139 -10.61 -0.87 0.80
N ALA A 140 -9.80 -1.73 1.42
CA ALA A 140 -9.42 -3.01 0.85
C ALA A 140 -10.65 -3.89 0.59
N GLU A 141 -11.55 -4.01 1.57
CA GLU A 141 -12.80 -4.77 1.43
C GLU A 141 -13.76 -4.16 0.39
N ARG A 142 -13.72 -2.84 0.20
CA ARG A 142 -14.55 -2.15 -0.79
C ARG A 142 -14.01 -2.27 -2.22
N LEU A 143 -12.69 -2.32 -2.38
CA LEU A 143 -12.03 -2.21 -3.69
C LEU A 143 -11.56 -3.56 -4.24
N MET A 144 -11.34 -4.55 -3.39
CA MET A 144 -10.89 -5.89 -3.77
C MET A 144 -12.02 -6.92 -3.67
N SER A 145 -11.93 -7.99 -4.46
CA SER A 145 -12.73 -9.19 -4.21
C SER A 145 -12.28 -9.88 -2.92
N ARG A 146 -13.15 -10.72 -2.35
CA ARG A 146 -12.84 -11.45 -1.12
C ARG A 146 -11.71 -12.45 -1.34
N GLU A 147 -11.64 -13.02 -2.53
CA GLU A 147 -10.67 -14.02 -2.96
C GLU A 147 -9.29 -13.40 -3.18
N ALA A 148 -9.23 -12.17 -3.70
CA ALA A 148 -7.99 -11.43 -3.89
C ALA A 148 -7.44 -10.81 -2.59
N LEU A 149 -8.27 -10.70 -1.54
CA LEU A 149 -7.87 -10.07 -0.28
C LEU A 149 -7.30 -11.07 0.72
N VAL A 150 -5.98 -11.05 0.91
CA VAL A 150 -5.27 -11.95 1.82
C VAL A 150 -4.85 -11.21 3.08
N ARG A 151 -5.34 -11.66 4.24
CA ARG A 151 -4.93 -11.13 5.55
C ARG A 151 -3.77 -11.96 6.08
N VAL A 152 -2.63 -11.31 6.33
CA VAL A 152 -1.49 -11.97 6.96
C VAL A 152 -1.81 -12.19 8.45
N PRO A 153 -1.69 -13.42 8.98
CA PRO A 153 -2.04 -13.68 10.38
C PRO A 153 -1.16 -12.88 11.35
N VAL A 154 -1.76 -12.43 12.44
CA VAL A 154 -1.05 -11.70 13.52
C VAL A 154 0.08 -12.51 14.16
N THR A 155 0.00 -13.84 14.07
CA THR A 155 1.00 -14.77 14.61
C THR A 155 2.25 -14.86 13.74
N VAL A 156 2.20 -14.42 12.48
CA VAL A 156 3.35 -14.43 11.56
C VAL A 156 4.14 -13.14 11.77
N THR A 157 5.10 -13.20 12.70
CA THR A 157 5.84 -12.02 13.17
C THR A 157 7.19 -11.85 12.51
N ASP A 158 7.86 -12.95 12.21
CA ASP A 158 9.17 -12.97 11.56
C ASP A 158 9.08 -12.64 10.06
N ILE A 159 10.13 -12.00 9.52
CA ILE A 159 10.16 -11.60 8.12
C ILE A 159 10.20 -12.80 7.17
N ASP A 160 10.97 -13.84 7.49
CA ASP A 160 11.12 -15.01 6.63
C ASP A 160 9.81 -15.82 6.62
N GLU A 161 9.15 -15.94 7.78
CA GLU A 161 7.81 -16.55 7.86
C GLU A 161 6.76 -15.77 7.05
N ARG A 162 6.81 -14.44 7.07
CA ARG A 162 5.91 -13.60 6.25
C ARG A 162 6.16 -13.78 4.77
N VAL A 163 7.42 -13.83 4.35
CA VAL A 163 7.81 -14.07 2.96
C VAL A 163 7.29 -15.44 2.51
N ALA A 164 7.53 -16.49 3.29
CA ALA A 164 7.05 -17.83 3.00
C ALA A 164 5.51 -17.89 2.90
N PHE A 165 4.80 -17.20 3.82
CA PHE A 165 3.35 -17.11 3.78
C PHE A 165 2.87 -16.45 2.49
N VAL A 166 3.43 -15.28 2.13
CA VAL A 166 3.05 -14.55 0.91
C VAL A 166 3.30 -15.40 -0.34
N ILE A 167 4.49 -15.99 -0.46
CA ILE A 167 4.86 -16.84 -1.61
C ILE A 167 3.90 -18.02 -1.74
N SER A 168 3.58 -18.70 -0.63
CA SER A 168 2.65 -19.84 -0.68
C SER A 168 1.27 -19.47 -1.23
N LYS A 169 0.80 -18.25 -0.94
CA LYS A 169 -0.49 -17.73 -1.42
C LYS A 169 -0.44 -17.33 -2.89
N VAL A 170 0.65 -16.70 -3.33
CA VAL A 170 0.89 -16.40 -4.74
C VAL A 170 0.91 -17.69 -5.56
N GLN A 171 1.69 -18.69 -5.15
CA GLN A 171 1.79 -19.97 -5.87
C GLN A 171 0.45 -20.72 -5.92
N THR A 172 -0.31 -20.72 -4.82
CA THR A 172 -1.65 -21.31 -4.78
C THR A 172 -2.57 -20.62 -5.80
N HIS A 173 -2.56 -19.29 -5.82
CA HIS A 173 -3.38 -18.51 -6.74
C HIS A 173 -3.01 -18.76 -8.21
N GLN A 174 -1.72 -18.82 -8.53
CA GLN A 174 -1.24 -19.14 -9.87
C GLN A 174 -1.68 -20.55 -10.31
N ALA A 175 -1.62 -21.53 -9.41
CA ALA A 175 -2.03 -22.90 -9.71
C ALA A 175 -3.54 -23.04 -9.95
N GLU A 176 -4.38 -22.14 -9.41
CA GLU A 176 -5.82 -22.13 -9.62
C GLU A 176 -6.25 -21.48 -10.95
N GLN A 177 -5.33 -20.77 -11.63
CA GLN A 177 -5.60 -20.12 -12.92
C GLN A 177 -5.27 -20.99 -14.15
N TYR A 178 -4.62 -22.14 -13.96
CA TYR A 178 -4.24 -23.10 -15.00
C TYR A 178 -4.93 -24.45 -14.83
#